data_AF-A0A2S8Y1T3-F1
#
_entry.id   AF-A0A2S8Y1T3-F1
#
_cell.length_a   1.000
_cell.length_b   1.000
_cell.length_c   1.000
_cell.angle_alpha   90.00
_cell.angle_beta   90.00
_cell.angle_gamma   90.00
#
_symmetry.space_group_name_H-M   'P 1'
#
loop_
_entity.id
_entity.type
_entity.pdbx_description
1 polymer ?
#
loop_
_entity_poly.entity_id
_entity_poly.type
_entity_poly.pdbx_seq_one_letter_code
_entity_poly.pdbx_strand_id
1 'polypeptide(L)'
;MAIKKLALLIPFLLSSTAWAGVIEHCPKVADIKEVGTASYTAPTVSGEGQWHGTSQGAGGPVVGFDEAIFKAHGEPAEGEVVGELLHCGYSLRDGGKLDMRFKQEGTVIKIKSGGAWEQWYSQYYCEDKTDGGCAFKELKRPTKG
;
A
#
# COMPACT_ATOMS: atom_id res chain seq x y z
N MET A 1 62.83 -5.62 18.94
CA MET A 1 62.26 -4.76 17.86
C MET A 1 61.86 -5.66 16.71
N ALA A 2 60.71 -5.62 16.05
CA ALA A 2 59.43 -4.97 16.26
C ALA A 2 58.46 -5.77 15.35
N ILE A 3 57.48 -6.48 15.91
CA ILE A 3 56.42 -7.09 15.10
C ILE A 3 55.19 -6.19 15.24
N LYS A 4 54.79 -5.64 14.10
CA LYS A 4 53.74 -4.64 13.92
C LYS A 4 52.38 -5.22 14.31
N LYS A 5 51.58 -4.39 14.96
CA LYS A 5 50.21 -4.64 15.44
C LYS A 5 49.30 -5.05 14.29
N LEU A 6 48.67 -6.23 14.38
CA LEU A 6 47.45 -6.53 13.62
C LEU A 6 46.25 -6.24 14.54
N ALA A 7 45.67 -5.06 14.38
CA ALA A 7 44.34 -4.76 14.93
C ALA A 7 43.31 -5.37 13.98
N LEU A 8 42.69 -6.48 14.39
CA LEU A 8 41.54 -7.05 13.69
C LEU A 8 40.30 -6.24 14.09
N LEU A 9 39.86 -5.41 13.14
CA LEU A 9 38.66 -4.59 13.22
C LEU A 9 37.41 -5.49 13.29
N ILE A 10 36.55 -5.20 14.27
CA ILE A 10 35.23 -5.79 14.48
C ILE A 10 34.28 -5.23 13.41
N PRO A 11 33.61 -6.05 12.58
CA PRO A 11 32.39 -5.60 11.91
C PRO A 11 31.23 -5.75 12.91
N PHE A 12 30.77 -4.61 13.43
CA PHE A 12 29.46 -4.47 14.06
C PHE A 12 28.43 -4.81 12.98
N LEU A 13 27.84 -6.00 13.02
CA LEU A 13 26.67 -6.34 12.22
C LEU A 13 25.50 -5.53 12.80
N LEU A 14 25.36 -4.30 12.33
CA LEU A 14 24.14 -3.53 12.46
C LEU A 14 23.06 -4.30 11.71
N SER A 15 22.30 -5.12 12.45
CA SER A 15 21.05 -5.69 11.99
C SER A 15 20.12 -4.53 11.71
N SER A 16 20.13 -4.03 10.48
CA SER A 16 19.03 -3.21 9.97
C SER A 16 17.77 -4.03 10.20
N THR A 17 16.83 -3.48 10.96
CA THR A 17 15.49 -4.03 11.12
C THR A 17 14.87 -4.01 9.74
N ALA A 18 15.07 -5.11 9.02
CA ALA A 18 14.62 -5.30 7.68
C ALA A 18 13.12 -5.05 7.68
N TRP A 19 12.69 -4.13 6.82
CA TRP A 19 11.31 -4.09 6.34
C TRP A 19 11.05 -5.36 5.51
N ALA A 20 11.20 -6.54 6.10
CA ALA A 20 11.00 -7.82 5.45
C ALA A 20 9.50 -8.00 5.24
N GLY A 21 9.06 -7.82 4.00
CA GLY A 21 7.67 -7.94 3.57
C GLY A 21 7.48 -7.20 2.26
N VAL A 22 6.61 -7.73 1.40
CA VAL A 22 6.27 -7.10 0.12
C VAL A 22 5.60 -5.76 0.40
N ILE A 23 6.09 -4.71 -0.25
CA ILE A 23 5.44 -3.40 -0.27
C ILE A 23 4.32 -3.49 -1.29
N GLU A 24 3.09 -3.31 -0.82
CA GLU A 24 1.90 -3.23 -1.66
C GLU A 24 1.63 -1.78 -2.01
N HIS A 25 0.82 -1.56 -3.04
CA HIS A 25 0.40 -0.24 -3.45
C HIS A 25 -0.94 -0.32 -4.18
N CYS A 26 -1.60 0.82 -4.34
CA CYS A 26 -2.79 0.90 -5.19
C CYS A 26 -2.51 0.33 -6.60
N PRO A 27 -3.44 -0.45 -7.19
CA PRO A 27 -3.25 -1.04 -8.51
C PRO A 27 -2.89 -0.02 -9.58
N LYS A 28 -2.00 -0.40 -10.50
CA LYS A 28 -1.78 0.41 -11.70
C LYS A 28 -3.00 0.31 -12.59
N VAL A 29 -3.35 1.40 -13.28
CA VAL A 29 -4.50 1.43 -14.20
C VAL A 29 -4.41 0.29 -15.23
N ALA A 30 -3.22 0.00 -15.75
CA ALA A 30 -2.98 -1.06 -16.72
C ALA A 30 -3.24 -2.49 -16.18
N ASP A 31 -3.19 -2.68 -14.87
CA ASP A 31 -3.38 -3.99 -14.23
C ASP A 31 -4.84 -4.23 -13.80
N ILE A 32 -5.68 -3.18 -13.81
CA ILE A 32 -7.09 -3.27 -13.46
C ILE A 32 -7.88 -3.81 -14.66
N LYS A 33 -8.60 -4.90 -14.43
CA LYS A 33 -9.41 -5.59 -15.43
C LYS A 33 -10.87 -5.61 -15.03
N GLU A 34 -11.75 -5.23 -15.94
CA GLU A 34 -13.18 -5.48 -15.82
C GLU A 34 -13.44 -6.98 -16.04
N VAL A 35 -14.06 -7.63 -15.06
CA VAL A 35 -14.33 -9.09 -15.05
C VAL A 35 -15.82 -9.44 -15.09
N GLY A 36 -16.67 -8.42 -15.07
CA GLY A 36 -18.12 -8.50 -15.15
C GLY A 36 -18.69 -7.10 -15.21
N THR A 37 -20.00 -6.96 -15.40
CA THR A 37 -20.64 -5.65 -15.47
C THR A 37 -20.28 -4.81 -14.25
N ALA A 38 -19.58 -3.69 -14.47
CA ALA A 38 -19.18 -2.75 -13.42
C ALA A 38 -18.29 -3.37 -12.32
N SER A 39 -17.68 -4.53 -12.56
CA SER A 39 -16.88 -5.26 -11.57
C SER A 39 -15.44 -5.43 -12.03
N TYR A 40 -14.49 -5.11 -11.15
CA TYR A 40 -13.07 -5.01 -11.51
C TYR A 40 -12.20 -5.77 -10.53
N THR A 41 -11.07 -6.26 -11.05
CA THR A 41 -10.03 -6.90 -10.25
C THR A 41 -8.65 -6.45 -10.68
N ALA A 42 -7.69 -6.55 -9.76
CA ALA A 42 -6.27 -6.43 -10.07
C ALA A 42 -5.46 -7.38 -9.17
N PRO A 43 -4.31 -7.90 -9.61
CA PRO A 43 -3.44 -8.69 -8.75
C PRO A 43 -2.81 -7.81 -7.66
N THR A 44 -2.53 -8.39 -6.49
CA THR A 44 -1.63 -7.75 -5.51
C THR A 44 -0.17 -7.92 -5.92
N VAL A 45 0.71 -7.05 -5.43
CA VAL A 45 2.15 -7.14 -5.72
C VAL A 45 2.73 -8.44 -5.17
N SER A 46 2.25 -8.87 -3.99
CA SER A 46 2.62 -10.15 -3.38
C SER A 46 2.15 -11.39 -4.15
N GLY A 47 1.14 -11.25 -5.01
CA GLY A 47 0.42 -12.39 -5.59
C GLY A 47 -0.43 -13.18 -4.57
N GLU A 48 -0.46 -12.78 -3.30
CA GLU A 48 -1.20 -13.45 -2.22
C GLU A 48 -2.61 -12.84 -2.03
N GLY A 49 -3.33 -12.62 -3.12
CA GLY A 49 -4.68 -12.07 -3.11
C GLY A 49 -5.00 -11.23 -4.34
N GLN A 50 -6.14 -10.54 -4.27
CA GLN A 50 -6.57 -9.64 -5.33
C GLN A 50 -7.16 -8.36 -4.76
N TRP A 51 -7.14 -7.33 -5.57
CA TRP A 51 -7.95 -6.14 -5.40
C TRP A 51 -9.31 -6.38 -6.03
N HIS A 52 -10.35 -5.84 -5.41
CA HIS A 52 -11.72 -5.95 -5.89
C HIS A 52 -12.39 -4.58 -5.87
N GLY A 53 -13.08 -4.22 -6.94
CA GLY A 53 -13.82 -2.97 -7.00
C GLY A 53 -15.10 -3.09 -7.79
N THR A 54 -16.05 -2.24 -7.46
CA THR A 54 -17.30 -2.05 -8.21
C THR A 54 -17.40 -0.59 -8.59
N SER A 55 -17.73 -0.29 -9.83
CA SER A 55 -17.94 1.10 -10.24
C SER A 55 -19.30 1.61 -9.79
N GLN A 56 -19.32 2.83 -9.25
CA GLN A 56 -20.55 3.54 -8.95
C GLN A 56 -21.00 4.29 -10.21
N GLY A 57 -22.02 3.74 -10.91
CA GLY A 57 -22.54 4.31 -12.16
C GLY A 57 -22.25 3.42 -13.38
N ALA A 58 -21.83 4.02 -14.49
CA ALA A 58 -21.47 3.28 -15.70
C ALA A 58 -20.12 2.55 -15.50
N GLY A 59 -20.02 1.34 -16.04
CA GLY A 59 -18.73 0.66 -16.20
C GLY A 59 -17.92 1.27 -17.34
N GLY A 60 -16.72 0.73 -17.60
CA GLY A 60 -15.87 1.13 -18.71
C GLY A 60 -14.40 1.20 -18.33
N PRO A 61 -13.53 1.59 -19.29
CA PRO A 61 -12.09 1.60 -19.07
C PRO A 61 -11.68 2.56 -17.95
N VAL A 62 -10.83 2.06 -17.05
CA VAL A 62 -10.16 2.88 -16.04
C VAL A 62 -9.14 3.77 -16.72
N VAL A 63 -9.13 5.07 -16.42
CA VAL A 63 -8.26 6.04 -17.09
C VAL A 63 -7.30 6.77 -16.17
N GLY A 64 -7.56 6.78 -14.87
CA GLY A 64 -6.69 7.50 -13.94
C GLY A 64 -6.91 7.10 -12.50
N PHE A 65 -5.82 7.13 -11.74
CA PHE A 65 -5.84 7.12 -10.29
C PHE A 65 -6.21 8.51 -9.77
N ASP A 66 -7.10 8.56 -8.78
CA ASP A 66 -7.54 9.80 -8.15
C ASP A 66 -6.93 9.95 -6.77
N GLU A 67 -7.21 8.99 -5.87
CA GLU A 67 -6.79 9.06 -4.47
C GLU A 67 -6.78 7.67 -3.81
N ALA A 68 -6.09 7.56 -2.68
CA ALA A 68 -6.19 6.43 -1.77
C ALA A 68 -6.50 6.95 -0.37
N ILE A 69 -7.44 6.30 0.30
CA ILE A 69 -7.89 6.71 1.64
C ILE A 69 -7.53 5.62 2.64
N PHE A 70 -6.84 6.03 3.70
CA PHE A 70 -6.42 5.18 4.80
C PHE A 70 -7.01 5.68 6.12
N LYS A 71 -7.57 4.77 6.91
CA LYS A 71 -8.10 5.05 8.24
C LYS A 71 -7.12 4.56 9.29
N ALA A 72 -6.61 5.48 10.10
CA ALA A 72 -5.72 5.16 11.19
C ALA A 72 -6.46 4.48 12.37
N HIS A 73 -5.79 3.54 13.04
CA HIS A 73 -6.26 2.93 14.30
C HIS A 73 -5.67 3.60 15.55
N GLY A 74 -4.83 4.62 15.37
CA GLY A 74 -4.17 5.35 16.45
C GLY A 74 -3.21 6.40 15.89
N GLU A 75 -2.47 7.02 16.79
CA GLU A 75 -1.48 8.03 16.42
C GLU A 75 -0.24 7.42 15.75
N PRO A 76 0.46 8.18 14.90
CA PRO A 76 1.73 7.75 14.33
C PRO A 76 2.77 7.41 15.40
N ALA A 77 3.50 6.33 15.19
CA ALA A 77 4.68 5.96 15.98
C ALA A 77 5.89 5.84 15.04
N GLU A 78 6.97 6.55 15.35
CA GLU A 78 8.22 6.54 14.56
C GLU A 78 8.02 6.85 13.05
N GLY A 79 7.04 7.71 12.72
CA GLY A 79 6.73 8.08 11.34
C GLY A 79 5.94 7.02 10.57
N GLU A 80 5.37 6.03 11.26
CA GLU A 80 4.49 5.01 10.69
C GLU A 80 3.12 5.03 11.34
N VAL A 81 2.09 4.65 10.59
CA VAL A 81 0.70 4.59 11.08
C VAL A 81 0.09 3.25 10.71
N VAL A 82 -0.53 2.61 11.71
CA VAL A 82 -1.22 1.33 11.55
C VAL A 82 -2.72 1.57 11.45
N GLY A 83 -3.38 0.85 10.55
CA GLY A 83 -4.79 1.04 10.28
C GLY A 83 -5.25 0.18 9.11
N GLU A 84 -6.24 0.68 8.38
CA GLU A 84 -6.87 -0.03 7.26
C GLU A 84 -6.92 0.86 6.03
N LEU A 85 -6.63 0.29 4.86
CA LEU A 85 -6.91 0.95 3.59
C LEU A 85 -8.40 0.86 3.30
N LEU A 86 -9.08 1.99 3.17
CA LEU A 86 -10.50 2.03 2.84
C LEU A 86 -10.71 1.67 1.37
N HIS A 87 -10.05 2.39 0.46
CA HIS A 87 -10.03 2.11 -0.98
C HIS A 87 -8.94 2.90 -1.69
N CYS A 88 -8.65 2.50 -2.93
CA CYS A 88 -8.00 3.32 -3.96
C CYS A 88 -9.08 3.71 -4.99
N GLY A 89 -9.31 5.00 -5.17
CA GLY A 89 -10.27 5.58 -6.10
C GLY A 89 -9.68 5.85 -7.48
N TYR A 90 -10.47 5.56 -8.51
CA TYR A 90 -10.11 5.74 -9.91
C TYR A 90 -11.24 6.37 -10.72
N SER A 91 -10.86 7.13 -11.74
CA SER A 91 -11.78 7.68 -12.73
C SER A 91 -11.97 6.71 -13.90
N LEU A 92 -13.22 6.57 -14.36
CA LEU A 92 -13.59 5.82 -15.56
C LEU A 92 -13.78 6.75 -16.76
N ARG A 93 -13.39 6.29 -17.95
CA ARG A 93 -13.47 7.09 -19.19
C ARG A 93 -14.88 7.60 -19.47
N ASP A 94 -15.87 6.73 -19.25
CA ASP A 94 -17.25 6.95 -19.68
C ASP A 94 -18.06 7.69 -18.59
N GLY A 95 -17.37 8.25 -17.59
CA GLY A 95 -17.95 8.86 -16.42
C GLY A 95 -18.25 7.83 -15.33
N GLY A 96 -17.90 8.17 -14.08
CA GLY A 96 -18.04 7.28 -12.94
C GLY A 96 -16.75 7.15 -12.15
N LYS A 97 -16.87 6.57 -10.96
CA LYS A 97 -15.75 6.29 -10.04
C LYS A 97 -15.69 4.81 -9.74
N LEU A 98 -14.47 4.31 -9.59
CA LEU A 98 -14.17 2.95 -9.22
C LEU A 98 -13.37 2.96 -7.92
N ASP A 99 -13.93 2.32 -6.89
CA ASP A 99 -13.24 2.11 -5.62
C ASP A 99 -12.69 0.68 -5.57
N MET A 100 -11.37 0.55 -5.64
CA MET A 100 -10.67 -0.72 -5.50
C MET A 100 -10.31 -0.94 -4.02
N ARG A 101 -10.77 -2.06 -3.46
CA ARG A 101 -10.48 -2.49 -2.09
C ARG A 101 -9.40 -3.56 -2.09
N PHE A 102 -8.51 -3.50 -1.10
CA PHE A 102 -7.40 -4.43 -0.96
C PHE A 102 -7.87 -5.74 -0.29
N LYS A 103 -7.73 -6.87 -0.98
CA LYS A 103 -8.04 -8.21 -0.47
C LYS A 103 -9.40 -8.27 0.22
N GLN A 104 -9.39 -8.37 1.55
CA GLN A 104 -10.58 -8.41 2.38
C GLN A 104 -10.66 -7.12 3.22
N GLU A 105 -11.89 -6.64 3.43
CA GLU A 105 -12.17 -5.58 4.39
C GLU A 105 -11.63 -5.93 5.79
N GLY A 106 -11.01 -4.95 6.45
CA GLY A 106 -10.35 -5.15 7.75
C GLY A 106 -8.92 -5.70 7.67
N THR A 107 -8.32 -5.78 6.47
CA THR A 107 -6.89 -6.08 6.34
C THR A 107 -6.08 -4.94 6.94
N VAL A 108 -5.36 -5.25 8.03
CA VAL A 108 -4.55 -4.26 8.73
C VAL A 108 -3.25 -4.03 7.96
N ILE A 109 -2.99 -2.77 7.65
CA ILE A 109 -1.78 -2.33 6.94
C ILE A 109 -1.06 -1.27 7.75
N LYS A 110 0.13 -0.93 7.29
CA LYS A 110 0.97 0.14 7.83
C LYS A 110 1.45 1.05 6.70
N ILE A 111 1.33 2.35 6.90
CA ILE A 111 1.84 3.38 5.99
C ILE A 111 2.98 4.16 6.66
N LYS A 112 3.81 4.84 5.87
CA LYS A 112 4.68 5.90 6.38
C LYS A 112 3.89 7.20 6.40
N SER A 113 3.77 7.85 7.56
CA SER A 113 3.17 9.17 7.65
C SER A 113 4.11 10.23 7.06
N GLY A 114 3.58 11.13 6.25
CA GLY A 114 4.36 12.15 5.55
C GLY A 114 4.91 11.64 4.22
N GLY A 115 5.15 12.57 3.29
CA GLY A 115 5.44 12.24 1.90
C GLY A 115 4.13 12.01 1.12
N ALA A 116 3.99 10.85 0.48
CA ALA A 116 2.81 10.54 -0.34
C ALA A 116 1.51 10.41 0.48
N TRP A 117 1.61 10.10 1.78
CA TRP A 117 0.46 10.03 2.68
C TRP A 117 0.38 11.28 3.56
N GLU A 118 -0.64 12.10 3.30
CA GLU A 118 -0.92 13.32 4.04
C GLU A 118 -2.12 13.13 4.97
N GLN A 119 -2.03 13.65 6.19
CA GLN A 119 -3.12 13.55 7.15
C GLN A 119 -4.14 14.67 6.92
N TRP A 120 -5.41 14.31 6.81
CA TRP A 120 -6.51 15.24 6.76
C TRP A 120 -7.63 14.78 7.72
N TYR A 121 -7.90 15.61 8.73
CA TYR A 121 -8.72 15.22 9.89
C TYR A 121 -8.23 13.90 10.53
N SER A 122 -9.06 12.85 10.50
CA SER A 122 -8.80 11.54 11.12
C SER A 122 -8.38 10.46 10.12
N GLN A 123 -8.09 10.84 8.88
CA GLN A 123 -7.72 9.93 7.79
C GLN A 123 -6.43 10.40 7.12
N TYR A 124 -5.79 9.48 6.42
CA TYR A 124 -4.66 9.79 5.55
C TYR A 124 -5.08 9.60 4.10
N TYR A 125 -4.66 10.54 3.27
CA TYR A 125 -4.94 10.57 1.85
C TYR A 125 -3.63 10.47 1.09
N CYS A 126 -3.66 9.77 -0.04
CA CYS A 126 -2.56 9.75 -0.98
C CYS A 126 -3.09 10.00 -2.40
N GLU A 127 -2.61 11.07 -3.02
CA GLU A 127 -2.97 11.47 -4.39
C GLU A 127 -1.77 11.34 -5.36
N ASP A 128 -0.70 10.67 -4.92
CA ASP A 128 0.50 10.47 -5.74
C ASP A 128 0.19 9.55 -6.93
N LYS A 129 0.22 10.14 -8.14
CA LYS A 129 -0.10 9.47 -9.41
C LYS A 129 1.05 8.63 -9.96
N THR A 130 2.20 8.60 -9.30
CA THR A 130 3.30 7.72 -9.71
C THR A 130 2.95 6.27 -9.44
N ASP A 131 3.41 5.38 -10.32
CA ASP A 131 3.26 3.94 -10.16
C ASP A 131 3.87 3.49 -8.82
N GLY A 132 3.03 3.07 -7.89
CA GLY A 132 3.45 2.65 -6.55
C GLY A 132 3.66 3.79 -5.54
N GLY A 133 3.24 5.02 -5.84
CA GLY A 133 3.36 6.18 -4.94
C GLY A 133 2.61 5.99 -3.62
N CYS A 134 1.36 5.51 -3.69
CA CYS A 134 0.55 5.16 -2.52
C CYS A 134 0.91 3.77 -1.97
N ALA A 135 2.13 3.65 -1.47
CA ALA A 135 2.70 2.43 -0.95
C ALA A 135 2.30 2.17 0.52
N PHE A 136 2.12 0.90 0.85
CA PHE A 136 1.85 0.43 2.20
C PHE A 136 2.40 -0.98 2.43
N LYS A 137 2.41 -1.42 3.68
CA LYS A 137 2.81 -2.77 4.07
C LYS A 137 1.67 -3.49 4.77
N GLU A 138 1.34 -4.68 4.30
CA GLU A 138 0.39 -5.55 5.00
C GLU A 138 0.99 -6.08 6.32
N LEU A 139 0.22 -6.00 7.40
CA LEU A 139 0.57 -6.59 8.68
C LEU A 139 -0.10 -7.96 8.79
N LYS A 140 0.65 -9.01 8.46
CA LYS A 140 0.18 -10.39 8.66
C LYS A 140 -0.03 -10.63 10.16
N ARG A 141 -1.23 -11.08 10.56
CA ARG A 141 -1.44 -11.61 11.92
C ARG A 141 -0.51 -12.83 12.09
N PRO A 142 0.27 -12.93 13.17
CA PRO A 142 1.02 -14.14 13.44
C PRO A 142 0.02 -15.30 13.57
N THR A 143 0.16 -16.28 12.69
CA THR A 143 -0.61 -17.53 12.79
C THR A 143 -0.20 -18.17 14.11
N LYS A 144 -1.16 -18.38 15.03
CA LYS A 144 -0.90 -19.24 16.19
C LYS A 144 -0.52 -20.61 15.63
N GLY A 145 0.75 -20.96 15.77
CA GLY A 145 1.25 -22.31 15.50
C GLY A 145 0.71 -23.32 16.50
#